data_AF-A0A937WCA5-F1
#
_entry.id   AF-A0A937WCA5-F1
#
_cell.length_a   1.000
_cell.length_b   1.000
_cell.length_c   1.000
_cell.angle_alpha   90.00
_cell.angle_beta   90.00
_cell.angle_gamma   90.00
#
_symmetry.space_group_name_H-M   'P 1'
#
loop_
_entity.id
_entity.type
_entity.pdbx_description
1 polymer ?
#
loop_
_entity_poly.entity_id
_entity_poly.type
_entity_poly.pdbx_seq_one_letter_code
_entity_poly.pdbx_strand_id
1 'polypeptide(L)' 'MPRLTIEFPDKVNDILKELAKKDQTTKVDVLRRALALYNYVHKEAIEQDKKLSITDEEDKIIKDIVFS' A
#
# COMPACT_ATOMS: atom_id res chain seq x y z
N MET A 1 5.75 2.49 -22.34
CA MET A 1 6.12 2.42 -20.91
C MET A 1 7.13 1.28 -20.72
N PRO A 2 8.12 1.45 -19.84
CA PRO A 2 9.01 0.34 -19.46
C PRO A 2 8.18 -0.85 -18.98
N ARG A 3 8.59 -2.07 -19.36
CA ARG A 3 7.94 -3.32 -18.96
C ARG A 3 8.86 -4.03 -17.97
N LEU A 4 8.28 -4.46 -16.86
CA LEU A 4 8.96 -5.26 -15.84
C LEU A 4 8.13 -6.53 -15.64
N THR A 5 8.80 -7.69 -15.69
CA THR A 5 8.21 -8.96 -15.31
C THR A 5 8.62 -9.27 -13.87
N ILE A 6 7.64 -9.61 -13.04
CA ILE A 6 7.87 -9.97 -11.63
C ILE A 6 7.20 -11.33 -11.41
N GLU A 7 7.96 -12.28 -10.87
CA GLU A 7 7.41 -13.52 -10.36
C GLU A 7 6.93 -13.34 -8.93
N PHE A 8 5.74 -13.88 -8.64
CA PHE A 8 5.13 -13.84 -7.33
C PHE A 8 4.84 -15.25 -6.86
N PRO A 9 4.99 -15.55 -5.56
CA PRO A 9 4.37 -16.73 -4.96
C PRO A 9 2.85 -16.70 -5.16
N ASP A 10 2.22 -17.87 -5.28
CA ASP A 10 0.78 -17.99 -5.56
C ASP A 10 -0.07 -17.19 -4.57
N LYS A 11 0.27 -17.23 -3.28
CA LYS A 11 -0.43 -16.48 -2.23
C LYS A 11 -0.45 -14.97 -2.51
N VAL A 12 0.65 -14.40 -2.99
CA VAL A 12 0.73 -12.96 -3.30
C VAL A 12 -0.10 -12.65 -4.54
N ASN A 13 -0.04 -13.52 -5.55
CA ASN A 13 -0.86 -13.38 -6.75
C ASN A 13 -2.36 -13.40 -6.44
N ASP A 14 -2.79 -14.22 -5.49
CA ASP A 14 -4.19 -14.29 -5.06
C ASP A 14 -4.62 -13.03 -4.30
N ILE A 15 -3.78 -12.50 -3.40
CA ILE A 15 -4.03 -11.20 -2.76
C ILE A 15 -4.20 -10.11 -3.82
N LEU A 16 -3.33 -10.06 -4.84
CA LEU A 16 -3.44 -9.10 -5.93
C LEU A 16 -4.73 -9.28 -6.75
N LYS A 17 -5.17 -10.52 -7.01
CA LYS A 17 -6.45 -10.81 -7.69
C LYS A 17 -7.63 -10.32 -6.86
N GLU A 18 -7.64 -10.59 -5.56
CA GLU A 18 -8.74 -10.20 -4.66
C GLU A 18 -8.87 -8.69 -4.56
N LEU A 19 -7.76 -7.99 -4.36
CA LEU A 19 -7.74 -6.52 -4.33
C LEU A 19 -8.19 -5.92 -5.66
N ALA A 20 -7.69 -6.44 -6.78
CA ALA A 20 -8.09 -5.99 -8.11
C ALA A 20 -9.60 -6.19 -8.35
N LYS A 21 -10.15 -7.33 -7.92
CA LYS A 21 -11.58 -7.63 -8.04
C LYS A 21 -12.43 -6.70 -7.16
N LYS A 22 -12.03 -6.50 -5.90
CA LYS A 22 -12.76 -5.65 -4.94
C LYS A 22 -12.87 -4.21 -5.44
N ASP A 23 -11.78 -3.68 -5.98
CA ASP A 23 -11.68 -2.30 -6.45
C ASP A 23 -12.07 -2.12 -7.92
N GLN A 24 -12.55 -3.18 -8.59
CA GLN A 24 -12.88 -3.19 -10.02
C GLN A 24 -11.75 -2.62 -10.91
N THR A 25 -10.52 -3.06 -10.65
CA THR A 25 -9.30 -2.54 -11.29
C THR A 25 -8.37 -3.68 -11.72
N THR A 26 -7.18 -3.36 -12.22
CA THR A 26 -6.18 -4.37 -12.62
C THR A 26 -5.14 -4.61 -11.53
N LYS A 27 -4.48 -5.78 -11.56
CA LYS A 27 -3.33 -6.07 -10.68
C LYS A 27 -2.20 -5.04 -10.84
N VAL A 28 -2.02 -4.53 -12.05
CA VAL A 28 -1.02 -3.49 -12.35
C VAL A 28 -1.35 -2.21 -11.61
N ASP A 29 -2.63 -1.83 -11.54
CA ASP A 29 -3.06 -0.64 -10.81
C ASP A 29 -2.93 -0.80 -9.30
N VAL A 30 -3.23 -2.00 -8.77
CA VAL A 30 -2.97 -2.35 -7.37
C VAL A 30 -1.47 -2.20 -7.05
N LEU A 31 -0.59 -2.80 -7.87
CA LEU A 31 0.87 -2.70 -7.68
C LEU A 31 1.36 -1.24 -7.76
N ARG A 32 0.85 -0.45 -8.71
CA ARG A 32 1.21 0.95 -8.85
C ARG A 32 0.83 1.75 -7.60
N ARG A 33 -0.37 1.56 -7.07
CA ARG A 33 -0.85 2.22 -5.84
C ARG A 33 -0.04 1.77 -4.62
N ALA A 34 0.29 0.49 -4.51
CA ALA A 34 1.12 -0.03 -3.43
C ALA A 34 2.53 0.59 -3.43
N LEU A 35 3.18 0.69 -4.61
CA LEU A 35 4.48 1.35 -4.75
C LEU A 35 4.41 2.84 -4.42
N ALA A 36 3.37 3.54 -4.87
CA ALA A 36 3.17 4.95 -4.57
C ALA A 36 2.99 5.18 -3.06
N LEU A 37 2.17 4.35 -2.40
CA LEU A 37 1.94 4.42 -0.95
C LEU A 37 3.22 4.12 -0.17
N TYR A 38 3.96 3.07 -0.56
CA TYR A 38 5.24 2.74 0.07
C TYR A 38 6.23 3.92 0.00
N ASN A 39 6.40 4.51 -1.20
CA ASN A 39 7.27 5.67 -1.39
C ASN A 39 6.80 6.90 -0.58
N TYR A 40 5.48 7.15 -0.53
CA TYR A 40 4.94 8.26 0.25
C TYR A 40 5.16 8.09 1.75
N VAL A 41 4.80 6.92 2.30
CA VAL A 41 4.99 6.62 3.73
C VAL A 41 6.48 6.66 4.10
N HIS A 42 7.36 6.15 3.23
CA HIS A 42 8.79 6.22 3.50
C HIS A 42 9.30 7.66 3.63
N LYS A 43 8.92 8.53 2.68
CA LYS A 43 9.35 9.94 2.67
C LYS A 43 8.74 10.79 3.77
N GLU A 44 7.45 10.61 4.03
CA GLU A 44 6.71 11.50 4.94
C GLU A 44 6.71 11.02 6.38
N ALA A 45 6.80 9.71 6.61
CA ALA A 45 6.80 9.13 7.94
C ALA A 45 8.18 8.64 8.36
N ILE A 46 8.79 7.70 7.62
CA ILE A 46 10.03 7.03 8.05
C ILE A 46 11.22 7.99 8.05
N GLU A 47 11.50 8.66 6.93
CA GLU A 47 12.65 9.58 6.79
C GLU A 47 12.54 10.81 7.70
N GLN A 48 11.33 11.17 8.11
CA GLN A 48 11.05 12.34 8.95
C GLN A 48 10.78 11.99 10.43
N ASP A 49 11.00 10.73 10.82
CA ASP A 49 10.76 10.23 12.19
C ASP A 49 9.34 10.55 12.72
N LYS A 50 8.34 10.35 11.85
CA LYS A 50 6.92 10.49 12.19
C LYS A 50 6.22 9.13 12.22
N LYS A 51 5.09 9.10 12.90
CA LYS A 51 4.18 7.95 12.94
C LYS A 51 3.09 8.07 11.87
N LEU A 52 2.52 6.93 11.46
CA LEU A 52 1.31 6.87 10.64
C LEU A 52 0.12 6.52 11.53
N SER A 53 -0.95 7.32 11.48
CA SER A 53 -2.17 7.11 12.26
C SER A 53 -3.33 6.64 11.37
N ILE A 54 -4.08 5.65 11.84
CA ILE A 54 -5.37 5.24 11.27
C ILE A 54 -6.46 5.92 12.11
N THR A 55 -7.30 6.72 11.45
CA THR A 55 -8.40 7.45 12.08
C THR A 55 -9.76 6.90 11.62
N ASP A 56 -10.80 7.14 12.42
CA ASP A 56 -12.19 6.96 11.99
C ASP A 56 -12.70 8.19 11.21
N GLU A 57 -14.00 8.19 10.88
CA GLU A 57 -14.66 9.27 10.16
C GLU A 57 -14.78 10.58 10.98
N GLU A 58 -14.55 10.53 12.30
CA GLU A 58 -14.55 11.68 13.21
C GLU A 58 -13.13 12.19 13.53
N ASP A 59 -12.14 11.80 12.72
CA ASP A 59 -10.70 12.09 12.91
C ASP A 59 -10.12 11.55 14.22
N LYS A 60 -10.81 10.64 14.91
CA LYS A 60 -10.31 10.04 16.14
C LYS A 60 -9.32 8.94 15.81
N ILE A 61 -8.17 8.98 16.46
CA ILE A 61 -7.10 7.99 16.27
C ILE A 61 -7.57 6.62 16.80
N ILE A 62 -7.66 5.65 15.89
CA ILE A 62 -7.92 4.24 16.19
C ILE A 62 -6.61 3.52 16.50
N LYS A 63 -5.55 3.81 15.72
CA LYS A 63 -4.26 3.11 15.84
C LYS A 63 -3.11 3.97 15.33
N ASP A 64 -2.00 3.92 16.05
CA ASP A 64 -0.71 4.44 15.59
C ASP A 64 0.22 3.30 15.15
N ILE A 65 0.96 3.56 14.07
CA ILE A 65 2.02 2.72 13.54
C ILE A 65 3.32 3.54 13.64
N VAL A 66 4.26 3.03 14.44
CA VAL A 66 5.59 3.61 14.62
C VAL A 66 6.57 2.76 13.81
N PHE A 67 7.38 3.43 12.99
CA PHE A 67 8.42 2.78 12.20
C PHE A 67 9.72 2.85 13.01
N SER A 68 10.30 1.68 13.31
CA SER A 68 11.56 1.53 14.05
C SER A 68 12.70 1.11 13.13
#